data_AF-A0A5N5QM71-F1
#
_entry.id   AF-A0A5N5QM71-F1
#
_cell.length_a   1.000
_cell.length_b   1.000
_cell.length_c   1.000
_cell.angle_alpha   90.00
_cell.angle_beta   90.00
_cell.angle_gamma   90.00
#
_symmetry.space_group_name_H-M   'P 1'
#
loop_
_entity.id
_entity.type
_entity.pdbx_description
1 polymer ?
#
loop_
_entity_poly.entity_id
_entity_poly.type
_entity_poly.pdbx_seq_one_letter_code
_entity_poly.pdbx_strand_id
1 'polypeptide(L)'
;MGTDLTGGECHYVYCGCTEESPSLQACSGCHKVEYCSPTCQKEDWKIHRLFCLPPSKLTSADRLALAAFKDIIPEDPDVLCDFGFARTQLQRSNNWLLGLFQGMIKYGGIDPRNIHKERLAGTLVEYIKKFYEPMPVDARGSYYPWFLKNQHLLAPPKFLSTFSIPTDNSLQHAWWFIGGPVTRTLPQIKAELQTWPKEKQQCFSFVQMLLHAGFQLFPDHPEWAYFGFCGCDSPAKETKLWAAYVKLIGASSFDQFYAAYDSCSLPTLFSAHGLPITNPFILDVLGGTTIPHGKKSVWTLKQFVLGDYQGLALSITWDYGFMNCQAEEEIYALKQVYRSIFTRADANPLKLHEACLQGTLLEYARQVTQVDAEVAPLMKNMYPLQSL
;
A
#
# COMPACT_ATOMS: atom_id res chain seq x y z
N MET A 1 -4.24 -13.05 31.61
CA MET A 1 -3.63 -13.72 32.78
C MET A 1 -2.59 -12.77 33.31
N GLY A 2 -2.87 -12.14 34.46
CA GLY A 2 -1.91 -11.30 35.16
C GLY A 2 -0.93 -12.19 35.91
N THR A 3 0.35 -12.03 35.63
CA THR A 3 1.42 -12.59 36.45
C THR A 3 1.87 -11.47 37.38
N ASP A 4 1.56 -11.63 38.67
CA ASP A 4 2.20 -10.89 39.76
C ASP A 4 3.72 -11.06 39.62
N LEU A 5 4.41 -9.94 39.35
CA LEU A 5 5.87 -9.89 39.41
C LEU A 5 6.24 -9.71 40.88
N THR A 6 6.84 -10.76 41.43
CA THR A 6 7.51 -10.75 42.74
C THR A 6 8.59 -9.66 42.75
N GLY A 7 8.41 -8.62 43.56
CA GLY A 7 9.42 -7.59 43.75
C GLY A 7 10.71 -8.17 44.31
N GLY A 8 11.86 -7.80 43.73
CA GLY A 8 13.19 -8.23 44.20
C GLY A 8 14.25 -8.45 43.13
N GLU A 9 13.91 -8.53 41.85
CA GLU A 9 14.87 -8.82 40.78
C GLU A 9 14.96 -7.71 39.72
N CYS A 10 16.16 -7.54 39.14
CA CYS A 10 16.39 -6.61 38.03
C CYS A 10 15.62 -7.06 36.79
N HIS A 11 14.84 -6.16 36.18
CA HIS A 11 14.02 -6.48 35.00
C HIS A 11 14.84 -6.91 33.77
N TYR A 12 16.11 -6.48 33.68
CA TYR A 12 16.98 -6.89 32.59
C TYR A 12 17.38 -8.36 32.73
N VAL A 13 16.81 -9.22 31.88
CA VAL A 13 16.97 -10.69 31.97
C VAL A 13 18.42 -11.17 31.80
N TYR A 14 19.29 -10.37 31.19
CA TYR A 14 20.73 -10.66 31.05
C TYR A 14 21.58 -9.94 32.09
N CYS A 15 20.98 -9.51 33.21
CA CYS A 15 21.69 -8.93 34.33
C CYS A 15 22.65 -9.97 34.95
N GLY A 16 23.95 -9.66 34.95
CA GLY A 16 24.98 -10.50 35.59
C GLY A 16 25.19 -10.21 37.08
N CYS A 17 24.33 -9.38 37.71
CA CYS A 17 24.44 -9.08 39.13
C CYS A 17 23.95 -10.28 39.94
N THR A 18 24.86 -10.99 40.58
CA THR A 18 24.60 -12.18 41.42
C THR A 18 24.26 -11.84 42.87
N GLU A 19 24.33 -10.57 43.26
CA GLU A 19 24.01 -10.10 44.60
C GLU A 19 22.64 -9.44 44.61
N GLU A 20 21.81 -9.76 45.61
CA GLU A 20 20.57 -9.03 45.93
C GLU A 20 20.92 -7.54 46.03
N SER A 21 20.60 -6.78 44.98
CA SER A 21 20.94 -5.35 44.95
C SER A 21 20.09 -4.65 46.00
N PRO A 22 20.70 -3.96 46.98
CA PRO A 22 19.99 -3.49 48.19
C PRO A 22 18.93 -2.43 47.91
N SER A 23 18.89 -1.85 46.70
CA SER A 23 17.79 -1.02 46.23
C SER A 23 17.68 -1.04 44.70
N LEU A 24 16.61 -1.62 44.18
CA LEU A 24 16.28 -1.51 42.76
C LEU A 24 15.75 -0.10 42.47
N GLN A 25 16.12 0.43 41.31
CA GLN A 25 15.68 1.73 40.83
C GLN A 25 14.52 1.52 39.85
N ALA A 26 13.33 1.99 40.24
CA ALA A 26 12.18 1.99 39.35
C ALA A 26 12.43 2.85 38.11
N CYS A 27 11.97 2.39 36.95
CA CYS A 27 12.02 3.18 35.72
C CYS A 27 11.29 4.52 35.94
N SER A 28 12.00 5.63 35.72
CA SER A 28 11.45 6.99 35.90
C SER A 28 10.30 7.34 34.96
N GLY A 29 10.10 6.56 33.89
CA GLY A 29 9.03 6.80 32.91
C GLY A 29 7.72 6.11 33.28
N CYS A 30 7.76 4.79 33.49
CA CYS A 30 6.56 4.00 33.73
C CYS A 30 6.37 3.60 35.20
N HIS A 31 7.43 3.59 36.01
CA HIS A 31 7.45 3.06 37.37
C HIS A 31 6.96 1.61 37.52
N LYS A 32 6.90 0.82 36.43
CA LYS A 32 6.38 -0.56 36.42
C LYS A 32 7.45 -1.64 36.56
N VAL A 33 8.71 -1.29 36.30
CA VAL A 33 9.84 -2.21 36.34
C VAL A 33 10.98 -1.54 37.06
N GLU A 34 11.87 -2.35 37.61
CA GLU A 34 12.99 -1.87 38.41
C GLU A 34 14.31 -2.48 37.92
N TYR A 35 15.41 -1.74 38.06
CA TYR A 35 16.74 -2.15 37.61
C TYR A 35 17.75 -1.99 38.74
N CYS A 36 18.74 -2.87 38.81
CA CYS A 36 19.85 -2.72 39.76
C CYS A 36 20.78 -1.54 39.43
N SER A 37 20.76 -1.05 38.18
CA SER A 37 21.59 0.09 37.75
C SER A 37 21.01 0.81 36.51
N PRO A 38 21.39 2.08 36.28
CA PRO A 38 21.10 2.80 35.04
C PRO A 38 21.68 2.10 33.79
N THR A 39 22.77 1.35 33.95
CA THR A 39 23.37 0.55 32.88
C THR A 39 22.42 -0.57 32.45
N CYS A 40 21.87 -1.35 33.39
CA CYS A 40 20.90 -2.39 33.07
C CYS A 40 19.64 -1.81 32.41
N GLN A 41 19.16 -0.66 32.88
CA GLN A 41 18.04 0.04 32.22
C GLN A 41 18.40 0.43 30.77
N LYS A 42 19.60 0.94 30.53
CA LYS A 42 20.05 1.35 29.18
C LYS A 42 20.17 0.17 28.22
N GLU A 43 20.71 -0.95 28.69
CA GLU A 43 20.84 -2.19 27.91
C GLU A 43 19.47 -2.81 27.60
N ASP A 44 18.54 -2.79 28.56
CA ASP A 44 17.18 -3.30 28.37
C ASP A 44 16.28 -2.35 27.54
N TRP A 45 16.69 -1.08 27.40
CA TRP A 45 15.86 -0.04 26.79
C TRP A 45 15.40 -0.39 25.37
N LYS A 46 16.15 -1.20 24.62
CA LYS A 46 15.76 -1.69 23.29
C LYS A 46 14.47 -2.52 23.28
N ILE A 47 14.14 -3.19 24.40
CA ILE A 47 12.91 -3.99 24.57
C ILE A 47 11.94 -3.25 25.50
N HIS A 48 12.40 -2.79 26.67
CA HIS A 48 11.53 -2.17 27.67
C HIS A 48 10.73 -0.99 27.12
N ARG A 49 11.32 -0.17 26.24
CA ARG A 49 10.65 1.01 25.68
C ARG A 49 9.37 0.69 24.92
N LEU A 50 9.26 -0.52 24.35
CA LEU A 50 8.09 -0.97 23.61
C LEU A 50 6.84 -1.05 24.50
N PHE A 51 7.04 -1.23 25.81
CA PHE A 51 5.97 -1.32 26.82
C PHE A 51 5.97 -0.12 27.78
N CYS A 52 7.06 0.65 27.82
CA CYS A 52 7.17 1.86 28.63
C CYS A 52 6.56 3.10 27.96
N LEU A 53 6.74 3.25 26.64
CA LEU A 53 6.30 4.44 25.90
C LEU A 53 4.83 4.33 25.46
N PRO A 54 4.10 5.45 25.37
CA PRO A 54 2.78 5.45 24.77
C PRO A 54 2.88 5.15 23.26
N PRO A 55 1.84 4.55 22.64
CA PRO A 55 1.85 4.19 21.22
C PRO A 55 2.23 5.33 20.27
N SER A 56 1.85 6.57 20.60
CA SER A 56 2.18 7.78 19.82
C SER A 56 3.67 8.14 19.76
N LYS A 57 4.49 7.54 20.62
CA LYS A 57 5.95 7.71 20.67
C LYS A 57 6.70 6.52 20.06
N LEU A 58 5.99 5.48 19.64
CA LEU A 58 6.57 4.32 18.98
C LEU A 58 6.66 4.59 17.48
N THR A 59 7.80 4.23 16.89
CA THR A 59 7.96 4.19 15.43
C THR A 59 7.25 2.97 14.84
N SER A 60 7.10 2.92 13.52
CA SER A 60 6.63 1.70 12.84
C SER A 60 7.54 0.50 13.14
N ALA A 61 8.86 0.67 13.22
CA ALA A 61 9.77 -0.43 13.58
C ALA A 61 9.54 -0.97 15.00
N ASP A 62 9.16 -0.10 15.94
CA ASP A 62 8.83 -0.50 17.31
C ASP A 62 7.54 -1.34 17.35
N ARG A 63 6.54 -0.93 16.56
CA ARG A 63 5.29 -1.69 16.43
C ARG A 63 5.50 -3.02 15.70
N LEU A 64 6.40 -3.06 14.72
CA LEU A 64 6.87 -4.31 14.12
C LEU A 64 7.56 -5.21 15.16
N ALA A 65 8.41 -4.65 16.03
CA ALA A 65 9.05 -5.42 17.08
C ALA A 65 8.04 -6.04 18.05
N LEU A 66 7.01 -5.30 18.45
CA LEU A 66 5.90 -5.83 19.24
C LEU A 66 5.21 -7.01 18.55
N ALA A 67 4.95 -6.90 17.25
CA ALA A 67 4.36 -7.98 16.46
C ALA A 67 5.30 -9.21 16.36
N ALA A 68 6.59 -8.97 16.14
CA ALA A 68 7.62 -10.01 16.10
C ALA A 68 7.74 -10.78 17.43
N PHE A 69 7.75 -10.08 18.58
CA PHE A 69 7.78 -10.73 19.89
C PHE A 69 6.52 -11.56 20.16
N LYS A 70 5.35 -11.06 19.75
CA LYS A 70 4.05 -11.73 19.91
C LYS A 70 3.76 -12.82 18.89
N ASP A 71 4.59 -12.95 17.86
CA ASP A 71 4.39 -13.88 16.75
C ASP A 71 3.04 -13.68 16.02
N ILE A 72 2.74 -12.42 15.71
CA ILE A 72 1.52 -12.04 14.98
C ILE A 72 1.87 -11.22 13.73
N ILE A 73 1.08 -11.37 12.68
CA ILE A 73 1.15 -10.49 11.51
C ILE A 73 0.72 -9.08 11.94
N PRO A 74 1.49 -8.02 11.64
CA PRO A 74 1.10 -6.66 11.98
C PRO A 74 -0.21 -6.25 11.29
N GLU A 75 -1.00 -5.42 11.95
CA GLU A 75 -2.22 -4.79 11.37
C GLU A 75 -2.06 -3.27 11.20
N ASP A 76 -1.01 -2.69 11.79
CA ASP A 76 -0.73 -1.26 11.75
C ASP A 76 -0.39 -0.81 10.31
N PRO A 77 -1.12 0.16 9.73
CA PRO A 77 -0.93 0.56 8.33
C PRO A 77 0.49 1.03 8.01
N ASP A 78 1.13 1.77 8.93
CA ASP A 78 2.50 2.24 8.71
C ASP A 78 3.47 1.05 8.68
N VAL A 79 3.31 0.09 9.60
CA VAL A 79 4.12 -1.14 9.60
C VAL A 79 3.93 -1.92 8.31
N LEU A 80 2.69 -2.06 7.87
CA LEU A 80 2.37 -2.80 6.65
C LEU A 80 3.07 -2.17 5.43
N CYS A 81 3.05 -0.84 5.32
CA CYS A 81 3.65 -0.11 4.20
C CYS A 81 5.19 -0.07 4.28
N ASP A 82 5.72 0.23 5.46
CA ASP A 82 7.15 0.45 5.71
C ASP A 82 7.98 -0.82 5.56
N PHE A 83 7.39 -1.97 5.90
CA PHE A 83 8.10 -3.25 5.96
C PHE A 83 7.57 -4.28 4.95
N GLY A 84 6.90 -3.80 3.89
CA GLY A 84 6.60 -4.57 2.69
C GLY A 84 5.40 -5.51 2.79
N PHE A 85 4.77 -5.68 3.95
CA PHE A 85 3.59 -6.54 4.11
C PHE A 85 2.43 -6.10 3.21
N ALA A 86 2.19 -4.79 3.08
CA ALA A 86 1.16 -4.23 2.19
C ALA A 86 1.42 -4.48 0.70
N ARG A 87 2.63 -4.94 0.33
CA ARG A 87 3.03 -5.17 -1.06
C ARG A 87 3.05 -6.65 -1.42
N THR A 88 2.93 -7.53 -0.43
CA THR A 88 2.81 -8.97 -0.65
C THR A 88 1.49 -9.30 -1.35
N GLN A 89 1.53 -10.27 -2.23
CA GLN A 89 0.35 -10.77 -2.95
C GLN A 89 -0.07 -12.16 -2.45
N LEU A 90 0.84 -12.88 -1.78
CA LEU A 90 0.55 -14.19 -1.19
C LEU A 90 0.53 -14.10 0.33
N GLN A 91 -0.51 -14.65 0.96
CA GLN A 91 -0.63 -14.64 2.42
C GLN A 91 0.58 -15.29 3.12
N ARG A 92 1.14 -16.36 2.53
CA ARG A 92 2.32 -17.03 3.08
C ARG A 92 3.56 -16.12 3.12
N SER A 93 3.69 -15.17 2.20
CA SER A 93 4.81 -14.22 2.14
C SER A 93 4.84 -13.32 3.38
N ASN A 94 3.68 -12.98 3.96
CA ASN A 94 3.61 -12.23 5.21
C ASN A 94 4.28 -12.99 6.37
N ASN A 95 4.12 -14.31 6.44
CA ASN A 95 4.82 -15.12 7.44
C ASN A 95 6.34 -15.11 7.24
N TRP A 96 6.80 -15.06 5.98
CA TRP A 96 8.23 -15.06 5.68
C TRP A 96 8.85 -13.68 6.01
N LEU A 97 8.13 -12.58 5.75
CA LEU A 97 8.52 -11.25 6.24
C LEU A 97 8.55 -11.17 7.77
N LEU A 98 7.52 -11.68 8.46
CA LEU A 98 7.51 -11.71 9.92
C LEU A 98 8.70 -12.51 10.46
N GLY A 99 8.97 -13.70 9.92
CA GLY A 99 10.10 -14.55 10.29
C GLY A 99 11.46 -13.86 10.09
N LEU A 100 11.62 -13.12 8.99
CA LEU A 100 12.81 -12.31 8.71
C LEU A 100 13.04 -11.25 9.79
N PHE A 101 12.00 -10.49 10.17
CA PHE A 101 12.15 -9.47 11.20
C PHE A 101 12.24 -10.06 12.62
N GLN A 102 11.62 -11.20 12.89
CA GLN A 102 11.80 -11.95 14.14
C GLN A 102 13.25 -12.41 14.31
N GLY A 103 13.87 -12.95 13.26
CA GLY A 103 15.27 -13.35 13.28
C GLY A 103 16.19 -12.20 13.68
N MET A 104 15.97 -11.00 13.14
CA MET A 104 16.73 -9.80 13.51
C MET A 104 16.43 -9.31 14.93
N ILE A 105 15.15 -9.12 15.27
CA ILE A 105 14.72 -8.41 16.48
C ILE A 105 14.74 -9.34 17.69
N LYS A 106 13.98 -10.44 17.62
CA LYS A 106 13.73 -11.34 18.75
C LYS A 106 14.94 -12.22 19.05
N TYR A 107 15.57 -12.75 18.00
CA TYR A 107 16.70 -13.69 18.15
C TYR A 107 18.06 -13.01 18.00
N GLY A 108 18.17 -12.02 17.11
CA GLY A 108 19.39 -11.24 16.88
C GLY A 108 19.60 -10.10 17.86
N GLY A 109 18.59 -9.73 18.66
CA GLY A 109 18.67 -8.65 19.63
C GLY A 109 18.89 -7.26 19.02
N ILE A 110 18.58 -7.09 17.73
CA ILE A 110 18.68 -5.81 17.02
C ILE A 110 17.68 -4.81 17.60
N ASP A 111 18.17 -3.62 17.92
CA ASP A 111 17.33 -2.51 18.36
C ASP A 111 16.42 -2.05 17.21
N PRO A 112 15.09 -2.03 17.39
CA PRO A 112 14.15 -1.57 16.35
C PRO A 112 14.42 -0.14 15.85
N ARG A 113 15.05 0.71 16.65
CA ARG A 113 15.47 2.07 16.23
C ARG A 113 16.49 2.04 15.11
N ASN A 114 17.36 1.02 15.06
CA ASN A 114 18.30 0.84 13.96
C ASN A 114 17.56 0.46 12.69
N ILE A 115 16.59 -0.46 12.77
CA ILE A 115 15.72 -0.82 11.64
C ILE A 115 14.97 0.40 11.11
N HIS A 116 14.41 1.23 12.00
CA HIS A 116 13.75 2.48 11.61
C HIS A 116 14.68 3.45 10.87
N LYS A 117 15.92 3.61 11.38
CA LYS A 117 16.95 4.46 10.78
C LYS A 117 17.33 3.98 9.37
N GLU A 118 17.59 2.69 9.21
CA GLU A 118 17.98 2.10 7.91
C GLU A 118 16.83 2.15 6.90
N ARG A 119 15.58 2.02 7.36
CA ARG A 119 14.39 2.26 6.52
C ARG A 119 14.33 3.70 6.03
N LEU A 120 14.49 4.68 6.93
CA LEU A 120 14.51 6.11 6.57
C LEU A 120 15.65 6.45 5.61
N ALA A 121 16.80 5.79 5.74
CA ALA A 121 17.94 5.97 4.87
C ALA A 121 17.84 5.22 3.53
N GLY A 122 16.81 4.37 3.33
CA GLY A 122 16.68 3.55 2.13
C GLY A 122 17.69 2.39 2.04
N THR A 123 18.34 2.03 3.14
CA THR A 123 19.42 1.03 3.23
C THR A 123 18.98 -0.27 3.91
N LEU A 124 17.69 -0.42 4.22
CA LEU A 124 17.14 -1.56 4.96
C LEU A 124 17.50 -2.93 4.35
N VAL A 125 17.42 -3.07 3.03
CA VAL A 125 17.75 -4.33 2.33
C VAL A 125 19.20 -4.74 2.59
N GLU A 126 20.14 -3.80 2.49
CA GLU A 126 21.56 -4.07 2.74
C GLU A 126 21.84 -4.30 4.22
N TYR A 127 21.09 -3.65 5.11
CA TYR A 127 21.18 -3.90 6.55
C TYR A 127 20.74 -5.33 6.92
N ILE A 128 19.65 -5.83 6.31
CA ILE A 128 19.19 -7.21 6.49
C ILE A 128 20.25 -8.20 6.00
N LYS A 129 20.84 -7.97 4.83
CA LYS A 129 21.92 -8.82 4.30
C LYS A 129 23.11 -8.87 5.25
N LYS A 130 23.60 -7.72 5.73
CA LYS A 130 24.71 -7.64 6.70
C LYS A 130 24.46 -8.42 7.99
N PHE A 131 23.20 -8.54 8.41
CA PHE A 131 22.84 -9.34 9.59
C PHE A 131 22.89 -10.85 9.30
N TYR A 132 22.33 -11.31 8.18
CA TYR A 132 22.19 -12.75 7.89
C TYR A 132 23.39 -13.40 7.18
N GLU A 133 24.12 -12.67 6.34
CA GLU A 133 25.23 -13.22 5.55
C GLU A 133 26.39 -13.79 6.38
N PRO A 134 26.73 -13.25 7.56
CA PRO A 134 27.75 -13.84 8.43
C PRO A 134 27.33 -15.17 9.05
N MET A 135 26.03 -15.47 9.10
CA MET A 135 25.53 -16.70 9.73
C MET A 135 25.76 -17.92 8.81
N PRO A 136 25.98 -19.13 9.37
CA PRO A 136 25.91 -20.37 8.62
C PRO A 136 24.59 -20.51 7.84
N VAL A 137 24.62 -21.11 6.65
CA VAL A 137 23.47 -21.15 5.72
C VAL A 137 22.23 -21.79 6.37
N ASP A 138 22.43 -22.84 7.15
CA ASP A 138 21.42 -23.58 7.90
C ASP A 138 20.82 -22.77 9.07
N ALA A 139 21.56 -21.79 9.61
CA ALA A 139 21.10 -20.93 10.70
C ALA A 139 20.29 -19.70 10.21
N ARG A 140 20.24 -19.42 8.90
CA ARG A 140 19.56 -18.23 8.35
C ARG A 140 18.04 -18.37 8.27
N GLY A 141 17.52 -19.59 8.35
CA GLY A 141 16.11 -19.90 8.13
C GLY A 141 15.66 -19.73 6.66
N SER A 142 14.57 -20.40 6.28
CA SER A 142 14.08 -20.41 4.89
C SER A 142 13.56 -19.05 4.40
N TYR A 143 13.24 -18.12 5.31
CA TYR A 143 12.79 -16.77 4.97
C TYR A 143 13.91 -15.90 4.37
N TYR A 144 15.18 -16.17 4.67
CA TYR A 144 16.28 -15.35 4.14
C TYR A 144 16.58 -15.60 2.65
N PRO A 145 16.71 -16.85 2.17
CA PRO A 145 16.80 -17.12 0.73
C PRO A 145 15.63 -16.56 -0.09
N TRP A 146 14.44 -16.54 0.49
CA TRP A 146 13.27 -15.90 -0.13
C TRP A 146 13.34 -14.39 -0.17
N PHE A 147 13.77 -13.77 0.93
CA PHE A 147 14.02 -12.34 0.97
C PHE A 147 14.98 -11.93 -0.15
N LEU A 148 16.02 -12.71 -0.41
CA LEU A 148 16.96 -12.43 -1.51
C LEU A 148 16.28 -12.36 -2.89
N LYS A 149 15.24 -13.17 -3.13
CA LYS A 149 14.43 -13.12 -4.36
C LYS A 149 13.36 -12.02 -4.33
N ASN A 150 12.98 -11.56 -3.14
CA ASN A 150 11.84 -10.67 -2.91
C ASN A 150 12.23 -9.31 -2.28
N GLN A 151 13.46 -8.85 -2.51
CA GLN A 151 13.98 -7.58 -1.98
C GLN A 151 13.14 -6.36 -2.39
N HIS A 152 12.44 -6.47 -3.53
CA HIS A 152 11.55 -5.44 -4.06
C HIS A 152 10.41 -5.05 -3.10
N LEU A 153 9.99 -5.96 -2.20
CA LEU A 153 8.97 -5.68 -1.20
C LEU A 153 9.43 -4.66 -0.15
N LEU A 154 10.74 -4.55 0.08
CA LEU A 154 11.34 -3.64 1.07
C LEU A 154 12.01 -2.41 0.43
N ALA A 155 11.96 -2.27 -0.89
CA ALA A 155 12.46 -1.08 -1.57
C ALA A 155 11.68 0.18 -1.12
N PRO A 156 12.24 1.39 -1.22
CA PRO A 156 11.45 2.60 -1.01
C PRO A 156 10.26 2.64 -1.99
N PRO A 157 9.05 3.05 -1.56
CA PRO A 157 7.93 3.21 -2.48
C PRO A 157 8.23 4.35 -3.48
N LYS A 158 7.73 4.21 -4.71
CA LYS A 158 7.92 5.19 -5.80
C LYS A 158 7.14 6.46 -5.53
N PHE A 159 5.97 6.29 -4.95
CA PHE A 159 5.15 7.40 -4.48
C PHE A 159 5.38 7.52 -2.99
N LEU A 160 5.92 8.66 -2.57
CA LEU A 160 5.94 8.98 -1.15
C LEU A 160 4.50 8.93 -0.68
N SER A 161 4.24 8.01 0.25
CA SER A 161 3.01 7.92 1.01
C SER A 161 2.93 9.17 1.91
N THR A 162 2.71 10.33 1.30
CA THR A 162 1.67 11.19 1.80
C THR A 162 0.38 10.58 1.27
N PHE A 163 -0.06 9.45 1.84
CA PHE A 163 -1.49 9.32 2.09
C PHE A 163 -1.79 10.51 3.01
N SER A 164 -1.95 11.69 2.42
CA SER A 164 -2.54 12.82 3.10
C SER A 164 -3.96 12.35 3.33
N ILE A 165 -4.16 11.57 4.39
CA ILE A 165 -5.47 11.15 4.86
C ILE A 165 -6.21 12.46 4.92
N PRO A 166 -7.31 12.59 4.18
CA PRO A 166 -8.00 13.84 4.12
C PRO A 166 -8.33 14.26 5.56
N THR A 167 -7.70 15.34 6.01
CA THR A 167 -7.79 15.79 7.41
C THR A 167 -9.22 16.19 7.73
N ASP A 168 -9.59 16.19 9.00
CA ASP A 168 -10.90 16.69 9.44
C ASP A 168 -11.21 18.09 8.87
N ASN A 169 -10.20 18.95 8.75
CA ASN A 169 -10.33 20.26 8.11
C ASN A 169 -10.68 20.17 6.62
N SER A 170 -10.04 19.25 5.89
CA SER A 170 -10.35 19.04 4.46
C SER A 170 -11.75 18.45 4.26
N LEU A 171 -12.21 17.60 5.18
CA LEU A 171 -13.55 17.01 5.14
C LEU A 171 -14.62 18.08 5.32
N GLN A 172 -14.44 18.96 6.30
CA GLN A 172 -15.35 20.06 6.55
C GLN A 172 -15.37 21.07 5.39
N HIS A 173 -14.22 21.38 4.80
CA HIS A 173 -14.15 22.26 3.64
C HIS A 173 -14.87 21.65 2.42
N ALA A 174 -14.64 20.37 2.12
CA ALA A 174 -15.33 19.68 1.03
C ALA A 174 -16.85 19.64 1.27
N TRP A 175 -17.29 19.40 2.50
CA TRP A 175 -18.70 19.43 2.88
C TRP A 175 -19.36 20.78 2.58
N TRP A 176 -18.73 21.89 2.97
CA TRP A 176 -19.24 23.22 2.65
C TRP A 176 -19.23 23.52 1.17
N PHE A 177 -18.16 23.10 0.48
CA PHE A 177 -18.02 23.30 -0.96
C PHE A 177 -19.18 22.67 -1.75
N ILE A 178 -19.61 21.47 -1.37
CA ILE A 178 -20.74 20.79 -2.04
C ILE A 178 -22.12 21.32 -1.60
N GLY A 179 -22.19 22.38 -0.79
CA GLY A 179 -23.44 22.98 -0.30
C GLY A 179 -23.99 22.39 1.00
N GLY A 180 -23.18 21.61 1.73
CA GLY A 180 -23.56 21.06 3.02
C GLY A 180 -23.77 22.13 4.10
N PRO A 181 -24.72 21.95 5.05
CA PRO A 181 -25.01 22.96 6.06
C PRO A 181 -23.82 23.27 6.98
N VAL A 182 -23.54 24.56 7.20
CA VAL A 182 -22.43 25.02 8.07
C VAL A 182 -22.62 24.69 9.56
N THR A 183 -23.86 24.42 9.96
CA THR A 183 -24.23 24.09 11.35
C THR A 183 -23.91 22.65 11.73
N ARG A 184 -23.56 21.78 10.75
CA ARG A 184 -23.22 20.37 11.01
C ARG A 184 -21.83 20.24 11.61
N THR A 185 -21.73 19.44 12.66
CA THR A 185 -20.44 19.09 13.29
C THR A 185 -19.75 17.96 12.53
N LEU A 186 -18.42 17.84 12.67
CA LEU A 186 -17.64 16.77 12.03
C LEU A 186 -18.19 15.35 12.25
N PRO A 187 -18.57 14.94 13.49
CA PRO A 187 -19.19 13.62 13.70
C PRO A 187 -20.50 13.44 12.94
N GLN A 188 -21.34 14.48 12.86
CA GLN A 188 -22.60 14.41 12.12
C GLN A 188 -22.37 14.32 10.60
N ILE A 189 -21.36 15.01 10.08
CA ILE A 189 -20.97 14.90 8.67
C ILE A 189 -20.52 13.46 8.38
N LYS A 190 -19.58 12.92 9.19
CA LYS A 190 -19.09 11.55 9.03
C LYS A 190 -20.23 10.51 9.09
N ALA A 191 -21.15 10.65 10.03
CA ALA A 191 -22.32 9.78 10.15
C ALA A 191 -23.23 9.86 8.92
N GLU A 192 -23.43 11.06 8.35
CA GLU A 192 -24.24 11.22 7.14
C GLU A 192 -23.56 10.61 5.91
N LEU A 193 -22.27 10.88 5.71
CA LEU A 193 -21.50 10.29 4.60
C LEU A 193 -21.56 8.76 4.60
N GLN A 194 -21.58 8.13 5.78
CA GLN A 194 -21.71 6.67 5.91
C GLN A 194 -23.05 6.12 5.41
N THR A 195 -24.10 6.95 5.37
CA THR A 195 -25.43 6.55 4.85
C THR A 195 -25.54 6.67 3.33
N TRP A 196 -24.60 7.37 2.69
CA TRP A 196 -24.63 7.57 1.24
C TRP A 196 -24.24 6.30 0.47
N PRO A 197 -24.73 6.13 -0.78
CA PRO A 197 -24.21 5.11 -1.69
C PRO A 197 -22.69 5.19 -1.84
N LYS A 198 -22.03 4.06 -2.07
CA LYS A 198 -20.56 3.98 -2.17
C LYS A 198 -20.02 4.90 -3.27
N GLU A 199 -20.72 4.97 -4.39
CA GLU A 199 -20.40 5.79 -5.56
C GLU A 199 -20.48 7.29 -5.20
N LYS A 200 -21.45 7.69 -4.37
CA LYS A 200 -21.56 9.07 -3.88
C LYS A 200 -20.44 9.41 -2.90
N GLN A 201 -20.07 8.46 -2.03
CA GLN A 201 -18.90 8.60 -1.14
C GLN A 201 -17.60 8.75 -1.94
N GLN A 202 -17.44 8.00 -3.04
CA GLN A 202 -16.28 8.13 -3.95
C GLN A 202 -16.22 9.51 -4.61
N CYS A 203 -17.34 10.02 -5.11
CA CYS A 203 -17.40 11.38 -5.66
C CYS A 203 -17.02 12.43 -4.60
N PHE A 204 -17.50 12.28 -3.37
CA PHE A 204 -17.15 13.18 -2.27
C PHE A 204 -15.65 13.13 -1.93
N SER A 205 -15.09 11.92 -1.79
CA SER A 205 -13.65 11.69 -1.57
C SER A 205 -12.81 12.39 -2.64
N PHE A 206 -13.22 12.25 -3.90
CA PHE A 206 -12.52 12.88 -5.01
C PHE A 206 -12.61 14.41 -5.00
N VAL A 207 -13.77 15.00 -4.68
CA VAL A 207 -13.90 16.45 -4.47
C VAL A 207 -12.98 16.92 -3.35
N GLN A 208 -12.91 16.17 -2.25
CA GLN A 208 -12.02 16.48 -1.14
C GLN A 208 -10.54 16.48 -1.55
N MET A 209 -10.12 15.52 -2.39
CA MET A 209 -8.77 15.49 -2.98
C MET A 209 -8.52 16.68 -3.90
N LEU A 210 -9.48 17.06 -4.75
CA LEU A 210 -9.36 18.19 -5.68
C LEU A 210 -9.16 19.53 -4.97
N LEU A 211 -9.77 19.71 -3.80
CA LEU A 211 -9.65 20.91 -2.99
C LEU A 211 -8.37 20.95 -2.14
N HIS A 212 -7.63 19.85 -2.05
CA HIS A 212 -6.37 19.81 -1.32
C HIS A 212 -5.23 20.37 -2.17
N ALA A 213 -4.71 21.54 -1.79
CA ALA A 213 -3.65 22.21 -2.51
C ALA A 213 -2.40 21.32 -2.62
N GLY A 214 -1.91 21.13 -3.85
CA GLY A 214 -0.73 20.31 -4.13
C GLY A 214 -0.97 18.80 -4.15
N PHE A 215 -2.22 18.33 -4.00
CA PHE A 215 -2.52 16.91 -4.13
C PHE A 215 -2.33 16.42 -5.58
N GLN A 216 -1.83 15.20 -5.72
CA GLN A 216 -1.71 14.50 -6.99
C GLN A 216 -2.22 13.07 -6.82
N LEU A 217 -3.01 12.60 -7.79
CA LEU A 217 -3.37 11.19 -7.87
C LEU A 217 -2.20 10.38 -8.40
N PHE A 218 -2.11 9.16 -7.89
CA PHE A 218 -1.17 8.14 -8.34
C PHE A 218 -1.88 6.78 -8.34
N PRO A 219 -1.31 5.75 -8.99
CA PRO A 219 -1.99 4.47 -9.19
C PRO A 219 -2.51 3.80 -7.91
N ASP A 220 -1.92 4.08 -6.75
CA ASP A 220 -2.42 3.50 -5.50
C ASP A 220 -3.73 4.11 -4.98
N HIS A 221 -4.19 5.22 -5.56
CA HIS A 221 -5.51 5.78 -5.32
C HIS A 221 -6.55 5.14 -6.26
N PRO A 222 -7.62 4.52 -5.74
CA PRO A 222 -8.73 4.04 -6.56
C PRO A 222 -9.31 5.12 -7.48
N GLU A 223 -9.34 6.37 -7.02
CA GLU A 223 -9.78 7.55 -7.75
C GLU A 223 -9.02 7.75 -9.07
N TRP A 224 -7.76 7.31 -9.15
CA TRP A 224 -6.97 7.37 -10.38
C TRP A 224 -7.62 6.53 -11.50
N ALA A 225 -8.19 5.38 -11.17
CA ALA A 225 -8.95 4.57 -12.10
C ALA A 225 -10.43 4.99 -12.19
N TYR A 226 -11.03 5.46 -11.08
CA TYR A 226 -12.44 5.85 -11.05
C TYR A 226 -12.74 7.05 -11.95
N PHE A 227 -11.86 8.06 -11.92
CA PHE A 227 -12.04 9.31 -12.66
C PHE A 227 -11.16 9.41 -13.92
N GLY A 228 -10.73 8.28 -14.47
CA GLY A 228 -10.14 8.23 -15.81
C GLY A 228 -8.69 8.69 -15.93
N PHE A 229 -8.02 9.04 -14.83
CA PHE A 229 -6.60 9.42 -14.84
C PHE A 229 -5.71 8.29 -15.37
N CYS A 230 -6.09 7.03 -15.15
CA CYS A 230 -5.40 5.88 -15.73
C CYS A 230 -5.40 5.85 -17.26
N GLY A 231 -6.27 6.60 -17.93
CA GLY A 231 -6.27 6.79 -19.39
C GLY A 231 -5.22 7.81 -19.89
N CYS A 232 -4.56 8.52 -18.99
CA CYS A 232 -3.44 9.40 -19.33
C CYS A 232 -2.15 8.59 -19.55
N ASP A 233 -1.30 9.10 -20.45
CA ASP A 233 0.02 8.54 -20.78
C ASP A 233 1.18 9.39 -20.26
N SER A 234 0.88 10.51 -19.60
CA SER A 234 1.87 11.46 -19.13
C SER A 234 1.33 12.31 -17.98
N PRO A 235 2.19 12.71 -17.01
CA PRO A 235 1.80 13.60 -15.91
C PRO A 235 1.21 14.92 -16.38
N ALA A 236 1.67 15.44 -17.53
CA ALA A 236 1.13 16.66 -18.12
C ALA A 236 -0.35 16.51 -18.55
N LYS A 237 -0.75 15.33 -19.05
CA LYS A 237 -2.16 15.05 -19.38
C LYS A 237 -3.00 14.84 -18.13
N GLU A 238 -2.45 14.20 -17.09
CA GLU A 238 -3.11 14.07 -15.78
C GLU A 238 -3.36 15.45 -15.16
N THR A 239 -2.39 16.36 -15.20
CA THR A 239 -2.55 17.73 -14.70
C THR A 239 -3.63 18.49 -15.48
N LYS A 240 -3.71 18.30 -16.81
CA LYS A 240 -4.78 18.90 -17.62
C LYS A 240 -6.16 18.34 -17.25
N LEU A 241 -6.27 17.03 -17.05
CA LEU A 241 -7.51 16.39 -16.61
C LEU A 241 -7.93 16.86 -15.21
N TRP A 242 -6.98 16.96 -14.28
CA TRP A 242 -7.18 17.51 -12.94
C TRP A 242 -7.76 18.93 -13.01
N ALA A 243 -7.13 19.82 -13.77
CA ALA A 243 -7.59 21.19 -13.96
C ALA A 243 -9.00 21.25 -14.59
N ALA A 244 -9.32 20.32 -15.49
CA ALA A 244 -10.66 20.22 -16.08
C ALA A 244 -11.70 19.78 -15.03
N TYR A 245 -11.40 18.81 -14.16
CA TYR A 245 -12.28 18.42 -13.06
C TYR A 245 -12.51 19.57 -12.07
N VAL A 246 -11.48 20.32 -11.69
CA VAL A 246 -11.63 21.49 -10.81
C VAL A 246 -12.61 22.51 -11.41
N LYS A 247 -12.48 22.80 -12.71
CA LYS A 247 -13.41 23.71 -13.42
C LYS A 247 -14.83 23.15 -13.48
N LEU A 248 -14.97 21.86 -13.78
CA LEU A 248 -16.27 21.18 -13.87
C LEU A 248 -17.01 21.26 -12.53
N ILE A 249 -16.35 20.87 -11.45
CA ILE A 249 -16.92 20.83 -10.11
C ILE A 249 -17.21 22.23 -9.58
N GLY A 250 -16.44 23.25 -9.98
CA GLY A 250 -16.77 24.65 -9.69
C GLY A 250 -17.95 25.23 -10.48
N ALA A 251 -18.36 24.58 -11.57
CA ALA A 251 -19.43 25.04 -12.47
C ALA A 251 -20.71 24.18 -12.41
N SER A 252 -20.67 23.01 -11.78
CA SER A 252 -21.80 22.08 -11.63
C SER A 252 -22.13 21.82 -10.15
N SER A 253 -23.38 21.46 -9.84
CA SER A 253 -23.70 21.01 -8.48
C SER A 253 -23.10 19.64 -8.18
N PHE A 254 -22.88 19.33 -6.90
CA PHE A 254 -22.38 18.01 -6.50
C PHE A 254 -23.31 16.88 -6.92
N ASP A 255 -24.64 17.07 -6.84
CA ASP A 255 -25.59 16.06 -7.27
C ASP A 255 -25.58 15.85 -8.79
N GLN A 256 -25.35 16.90 -9.59
CA GLN A 256 -25.15 16.76 -11.04
C GLN A 256 -23.87 15.98 -11.35
N PHE A 257 -22.78 16.28 -10.66
CA PHE A 257 -21.52 15.58 -10.81
C PHE A 257 -21.66 14.09 -10.42
N TYR A 258 -22.27 13.81 -9.27
CA TYR A 258 -22.54 12.46 -8.80
C TYR A 258 -23.44 11.70 -9.77
N ALA A 259 -24.56 12.28 -10.22
CA ALA A 259 -25.46 11.63 -11.17
C ALA A 259 -24.75 11.29 -12.49
N ALA A 260 -23.87 12.16 -12.97
CA ALA A 260 -23.08 11.91 -14.17
C ALA A 260 -22.02 10.81 -13.96
N TYR A 261 -21.42 10.70 -12.77
CA TYR A 261 -20.52 9.59 -12.43
C TYR A 261 -21.27 8.26 -12.37
N ASP A 262 -22.38 8.23 -11.64
CA ASP A 262 -23.21 7.02 -11.42
C ASP A 262 -23.79 6.46 -12.73
N SER A 263 -24.19 7.34 -13.65
CA SER A 263 -24.72 6.97 -14.97
C SER A 263 -23.67 6.84 -16.08
N CYS A 264 -22.38 6.88 -15.74
CA CYS A 264 -21.26 6.82 -16.71
C CYS A 264 -21.31 7.93 -17.79
N SER A 265 -21.91 9.07 -17.47
CA SER A 265 -22.13 10.20 -18.38
C SER A 265 -21.23 11.41 -18.06
N LEU A 266 -20.14 11.23 -17.29
CA LEU A 266 -19.15 12.27 -17.05
C LEU A 266 -18.64 12.93 -18.35
N PRO A 267 -18.29 12.20 -19.43
CA PRO A 267 -17.88 12.83 -20.68
C PRO A 267 -18.93 13.80 -21.26
N THR A 268 -20.21 13.47 -21.11
CA THR A 268 -21.33 14.33 -21.51
C THR A 268 -21.38 15.59 -20.64
N LEU A 269 -21.24 15.45 -19.32
CA LEU A 269 -21.21 16.58 -18.39
C LEU A 269 -20.02 17.52 -18.68
N PHE A 270 -18.85 16.97 -18.95
CA PHE A 270 -17.66 17.71 -19.39
C PHE A 270 -17.92 18.51 -20.67
N SER A 271 -18.54 17.88 -21.67
CA SER A 271 -18.87 18.52 -22.94
C SER A 271 -19.88 19.65 -22.77
N ALA A 272 -20.90 19.47 -21.93
CA ALA A 272 -21.90 20.49 -21.61
C ALA A 272 -21.29 21.75 -20.96
N HIS A 273 -20.14 21.62 -20.29
CA HIS A 273 -19.40 22.73 -19.69
C HIS A 273 -18.26 23.26 -20.58
N GLY A 274 -18.22 22.88 -21.86
CA GLY A 274 -17.18 23.34 -22.79
C GLY A 274 -15.79 22.75 -22.53
N LEU A 275 -15.71 21.60 -21.84
CA LEU A 275 -14.48 20.90 -21.48
C LEU A 275 -14.43 19.48 -22.08
N PRO A 276 -14.61 19.29 -23.40
CA PRO A 276 -14.78 17.96 -23.98
C PRO A 276 -13.55 17.07 -23.76
N ILE A 277 -13.79 15.84 -23.33
CA ILE A 277 -12.75 14.80 -23.23
C ILE A 277 -12.59 14.16 -24.61
N THR A 278 -11.40 14.27 -25.20
CA THR A 278 -11.10 13.71 -26.54
C THR A 278 -10.17 12.50 -26.50
N ASN A 279 -9.55 12.20 -25.35
CA ASN A 279 -8.67 11.05 -25.22
C ASN A 279 -9.49 9.76 -25.21
N PRO A 280 -9.30 8.85 -26.18
CA PRO A 280 -10.09 7.62 -26.28
C PRO A 280 -9.94 6.70 -25.08
N PHE A 281 -8.78 6.70 -24.42
CA PHE A 281 -8.56 5.90 -23.22
C PHE A 281 -9.33 6.43 -22.02
N ILE A 282 -9.38 7.75 -21.85
CA ILE A 282 -10.20 8.36 -20.78
C ILE A 282 -11.68 8.09 -21.04
N LEU A 283 -12.12 8.22 -22.29
CA LEU A 283 -13.50 7.90 -22.68
C LEU A 283 -13.84 6.43 -22.43
N ASP A 284 -12.93 5.49 -22.72
CA ASP A 284 -13.13 4.07 -22.44
C ASP A 284 -13.28 3.79 -20.93
N VAL A 285 -12.45 4.42 -20.11
CA VAL A 285 -12.49 4.27 -18.64
C VAL A 285 -13.76 4.87 -18.05
N LEU A 286 -14.20 6.04 -18.53
CA LEU A 286 -15.36 6.75 -18.01
C LEU A 286 -16.70 6.26 -18.57
N GLY A 287 -16.70 5.69 -19.77
CA GLY A 287 -17.90 5.19 -20.45
C GLY A 287 -18.26 3.74 -20.14
N GLY A 288 -17.46 3.04 -19.32
CA GLY A 288 -17.73 1.67 -18.93
C GLY A 288 -18.94 1.56 -17.99
N THR A 289 -19.97 0.84 -18.42
CA THR A 289 -21.26 0.68 -17.74
C THR A 289 -21.10 -0.03 -16.40
N THR A 290 -21.36 0.65 -15.29
CA THR A 290 -21.72 0.14 -13.95
C THR A 290 -21.28 -1.27 -13.50
N ILE A 291 -20.66 -1.31 -12.32
CA ILE A 291 -20.28 -2.49 -11.51
C ILE A 291 -21.44 -3.52 -11.45
N PRO A 292 -21.16 -4.84 -11.50
CA PRO A 292 -19.88 -5.46 -11.12
C PRO A 292 -18.84 -5.55 -12.23
N HIS A 293 -19.20 -5.30 -13.49
CA HIS A 293 -18.36 -5.58 -14.66
C HIS A 293 -18.14 -4.37 -15.58
N GLY A 294 -18.05 -3.17 -15.01
CA GLY A 294 -18.04 -1.92 -15.78
C GLY A 294 -16.70 -1.35 -16.22
N LYS A 295 -15.57 -2.00 -15.99
CA LYS A 295 -14.26 -1.54 -16.51
C LYS A 295 -13.47 -2.71 -17.07
N LYS A 296 -12.89 -2.54 -18.26
CA LYS A 296 -11.98 -3.52 -18.84
C LYS A 296 -10.86 -3.81 -17.83
N SER A 297 -10.60 -5.10 -17.58
CA SER A 297 -9.62 -5.56 -16.60
C SER A 297 -8.21 -5.01 -16.84
N VAL A 298 -7.90 -4.57 -18.06
CA VAL A 298 -6.63 -3.91 -18.39
C VAL A 298 -6.38 -2.64 -17.59
N TRP A 299 -7.44 -1.92 -17.20
CA TRP A 299 -7.30 -0.72 -16.38
C TRP A 299 -6.96 -1.07 -14.93
N THR A 300 -7.55 -2.14 -14.40
CA THR A 300 -7.16 -2.74 -13.11
C THR A 300 -5.73 -3.26 -13.16
N LEU A 301 -5.32 -3.89 -14.27
CA LEU A 301 -3.94 -4.33 -14.46
C LEU A 301 -2.98 -3.14 -14.46
N LYS A 302 -3.29 -2.09 -15.24
CA LYS A 302 -2.47 -0.88 -15.32
C LYS A 302 -2.29 -0.27 -13.92
N GLN A 303 -3.37 -0.18 -13.14
CA GLN A 303 -3.30 0.29 -11.76
C GLN A 303 -2.40 -0.59 -10.90
N PHE A 304 -2.60 -1.91 -10.94
CA PHE A 304 -1.83 -2.88 -10.18
C PHE A 304 -0.32 -2.82 -10.46
N VAL A 305 0.08 -2.78 -11.73
CA VAL A 305 1.50 -2.85 -12.14
C VAL A 305 2.22 -1.51 -11.99
N LEU A 306 1.47 -0.40 -12.02
CA LEU A 306 2.02 0.94 -11.81
C LEU A 306 2.09 1.33 -10.33
N GLY A 307 1.17 0.85 -9.50
CA GLY A 307 1.13 1.09 -8.05
C GLY A 307 1.98 0.12 -7.21
N ASP A 308 2.30 0.56 -6.00
CA ASP A 308 3.14 -0.17 -5.05
C ASP A 308 2.32 -0.99 -4.04
N TYR A 309 1.08 -0.57 -3.73
CA TYR A 309 0.23 -1.14 -2.67
C TYR A 309 -1.06 -1.78 -3.19
N GLN A 310 -1.21 -1.88 -4.52
CA GLN A 310 -2.36 -2.57 -5.10
C GLN A 310 -2.27 -4.08 -4.87
N GLY A 311 -3.39 -4.65 -4.41
CA GLY A 311 -3.58 -6.09 -4.32
C GLY A 311 -3.99 -6.72 -5.65
N LEU A 312 -3.71 -8.00 -5.81
CA LEU A 312 -4.06 -8.78 -6.99
C LEU A 312 -5.58 -9.02 -7.06
N ALA A 313 -6.28 -8.29 -7.93
CA ALA A 313 -7.72 -8.47 -8.14
C ALA A 313 -8.02 -9.74 -8.95
N LEU A 314 -9.16 -10.38 -8.69
CA LEU A 314 -9.57 -11.61 -9.39
C LEU A 314 -9.55 -11.47 -10.91
N SER A 315 -10.04 -10.34 -11.44
CA SER A 315 -10.05 -10.11 -12.89
C SER A 315 -8.66 -10.22 -13.50
N ILE A 316 -7.65 -9.62 -12.87
CA ILE A 316 -6.27 -9.67 -13.40
C ILE A 316 -5.59 -11.00 -13.13
N THR A 317 -5.98 -11.71 -12.06
CA THR A 317 -5.52 -13.06 -11.77
C THR A 317 -5.79 -14.01 -12.93
N TRP A 318 -7.00 -13.99 -13.46
CA TRP A 318 -7.42 -14.85 -14.57
C TRP A 318 -7.01 -14.31 -15.93
N ASP A 319 -7.24 -13.01 -16.18
CA ASP A 319 -7.07 -12.44 -17.51
C ASP A 319 -5.60 -12.33 -17.92
N TYR A 320 -4.70 -12.06 -16.97
CA TYR A 320 -3.30 -11.73 -17.24
C TYR A 320 -2.31 -12.74 -16.65
N GLY A 321 -2.77 -13.96 -16.39
CA GLY A 321 -1.88 -15.09 -16.12
C GLY A 321 -1.28 -15.15 -14.71
N PHE A 322 -1.60 -14.22 -13.80
CA PHE A 322 -1.10 -14.28 -12.42
C PHE A 322 -1.60 -15.51 -11.64
N MET A 323 -2.69 -16.15 -12.09
CA MET A 323 -3.14 -17.46 -11.57
C MET A 323 -2.09 -18.57 -11.72
N ASN A 324 -1.15 -18.42 -12.66
CA ASN A 324 -0.09 -19.40 -12.91
C ASN A 324 1.09 -19.21 -11.94
N CYS A 325 1.19 -18.05 -11.28
CA CYS A 325 2.27 -17.77 -10.34
C CYS A 325 2.05 -18.54 -9.04
N GLN A 326 3.06 -19.30 -8.62
CA GLN A 326 3.11 -20.03 -7.37
C GLN A 326 3.97 -19.33 -6.32
N ALA A 327 4.81 -18.36 -6.71
CA ALA A 327 5.70 -17.62 -5.82
C ALA A 327 5.61 -16.10 -6.00
N GLU A 328 6.01 -15.37 -4.96
CA GLU A 328 5.96 -13.90 -4.94
C GLU A 328 6.92 -13.31 -5.99
N GLU A 329 8.09 -13.92 -6.18
CA GLU A 329 9.05 -13.50 -7.21
C GLU A 329 8.52 -13.68 -8.64
N GLU A 330 7.68 -14.68 -8.89
CA GLU A 330 7.02 -14.88 -10.20
C GLU A 330 5.94 -13.83 -10.45
N ILE A 331 5.15 -13.50 -9.41
CA ILE A 331 4.18 -12.39 -9.47
C ILE A 331 4.92 -11.09 -9.78
N TYR A 332 6.03 -10.82 -9.09
CA TYR A 332 6.83 -9.62 -9.33
C TYR A 332 7.41 -9.58 -10.75
N ALA A 333 7.96 -10.69 -11.24
CA ALA A 333 8.52 -10.77 -12.59
C ALA A 333 7.46 -10.52 -13.66
N LEU A 334 6.28 -11.16 -13.54
CA LEU A 334 5.16 -10.93 -14.43
C LEU A 334 4.62 -9.48 -14.34
N LYS A 335 4.56 -8.93 -13.12
CA LYS A 335 4.23 -7.51 -12.87
C LYS A 335 5.21 -6.58 -13.58
N GLN A 336 6.51 -6.90 -13.64
CA GLN A 336 7.50 -6.10 -14.36
C GLN A 336 7.32 -6.15 -15.88
N VAL A 337 6.98 -7.31 -16.45
CA VAL A 337 6.66 -7.42 -17.90
C VAL A 337 5.50 -6.48 -18.24
N TYR A 338 4.37 -6.59 -17.55
CA TYR A 338 3.23 -5.70 -17.82
C TYR A 338 3.53 -4.23 -17.53
N ARG A 339 4.29 -3.93 -16.45
CA ARG A 339 4.74 -2.57 -16.18
C ARG A 339 5.50 -1.99 -17.36
N SER A 340 6.44 -2.75 -17.94
CA SER A 340 7.23 -2.31 -19.08
C SER A 340 6.35 -1.96 -20.29
N ILE A 341 5.28 -2.73 -20.54
CA ILE A 341 4.30 -2.46 -21.60
C ILE A 341 3.61 -1.10 -21.39
N PHE A 342 3.14 -0.81 -20.17
CA PHE A 342 2.41 0.43 -19.89
C PHE A 342 3.29 1.67 -19.79
N THR A 343 4.59 1.53 -19.55
CA THR A 343 5.52 2.67 -19.46
C THR A 343 6.11 3.08 -20.81
N ARG A 344 5.78 2.39 -21.90
CA ARG A 344 6.19 2.79 -23.26
C ARG A 344 5.48 4.05 -23.72
N ALA A 345 6.16 4.83 -24.55
CA ALA A 345 5.59 6.05 -25.15
C ALA A 345 4.38 5.77 -26.07
N ASP A 346 4.35 4.60 -26.72
CA ASP A 346 3.28 4.15 -27.62
C ASP A 346 2.34 3.12 -26.96
N ALA A 347 2.34 3.03 -25.63
CA ALA A 347 1.55 2.06 -24.89
C ALA A 347 0.06 2.18 -25.25
N ASN A 348 -0.54 1.05 -25.62
CA ASN A 348 -1.96 0.96 -25.90
C ASN A 348 -2.62 -0.12 -25.02
N PRO A 349 -3.23 0.27 -23.88
CA PRO A 349 -3.91 -0.66 -22.99
C PRO A 349 -5.01 -1.47 -23.69
N LEU A 350 -5.73 -0.88 -24.65
CA LEU A 350 -6.82 -1.57 -25.33
C LEU A 350 -6.32 -2.69 -26.24
N LYS A 351 -5.16 -2.53 -26.88
CA LYS A 351 -4.52 -3.62 -27.65
C LYS A 351 -4.06 -4.77 -26.75
N LEU A 352 -3.54 -4.46 -25.56
CA LEU A 352 -3.20 -5.51 -24.59
C LEU A 352 -4.45 -6.25 -24.12
N HIS A 353 -5.57 -5.54 -23.93
CA HIS A 353 -6.84 -6.18 -23.58
C HIS A 353 -7.39 -7.04 -24.74
N GLU A 354 -7.26 -6.60 -25.98
CA GLU A 354 -7.61 -7.41 -27.15
C GLU A 354 -6.76 -8.69 -27.22
N ALA A 355 -5.44 -8.58 -27.04
CA ALA A 355 -4.54 -9.74 -26.99
C ALA A 355 -4.90 -10.70 -25.83
N CYS A 356 -5.34 -10.15 -24.69
CA CYS A 356 -5.88 -10.95 -23.58
C CYS A 356 -7.07 -11.80 -24.05
N LEU A 357 -8.09 -11.19 -24.65
CA LEU A 357 -9.31 -11.87 -25.10
C LEU A 357 -9.08 -12.84 -26.26
N GLN A 358 -8.00 -12.65 -27.04
CA GLN A 358 -7.58 -13.54 -28.11
C GLN A 358 -6.69 -14.69 -27.64
N GLY A 359 -6.27 -14.71 -26.36
CA GLY A 359 -5.33 -15.71 -25.85
C GLY A 359 -3.89 -15.54 -26.35
N THR A 360 -3.54 -14.34 -26.86
CA THR A 360 -2.24 -14.05 -27.50
C THR A 360 -1.38 -13.07 -26.69
N LEU A 361 -1.47 -13.14 -25.36
CA LEU A 361 -0.75 -12.24 -24.45
C LEU A 361 0.76 -12.29 -24.63
N LEU A 362 1.32 -13.49 -24.75
CA LEU A 362 2.76 -13.70 -24.87
C LEU A 362 3.30 -13.17 -26.19
N GLU A 363 2.57 -13.41 -27.28
CA GLU A 363 2.89 -12.92 -28.62
C GLU A 363 2.89 -11.39 -28.64
N TYR A 364 1.83 -10.78 -28.09
CA TYR A 364 1.76 -9.33 -27.97
C TYR A 364 2.91 -8.77 -27.12
N ALA A 365 3.15 -9.36 -25.94
CA ALA A 365 4.21 -8.91 -25.03
C ALA A 365 5.59 -8.97 -25.70
N ARG A 366 5.92 -10.05 -26.41
CA ARG A 366 7.19 -10.19 -27.15
C ARG A 366 7.37 -9.18 -28.28
N GLN A 367 6.28 -8.65 -28.84
CA GLN A 367 6.37 -7.59 -29.85
C GLN A 367 6.73 -6.22 -29.25
N VAL A 368 6.39 -5.98 -27.99
CA VAL A 368 6.52 -4.65 -27.37
C VAL A 368 7.56 -4.59 -26.25
N THR A 369 7.98 -5.71 -25.69
CA THR A 369 8.96 -5.76 -24.60
C THR A 369 9.71 -7.09 -24.56
N GLN A 370 10.78 -7.15 -23.77
CA GLN A 370 11.49 -8.40 -23.49
C GLN A 370 10.68 -9.23 -22.50
N VAL A 371 10.54 -10.52 -22.78
CA VAL A 371 9.89 -11.50 -21.90
C VAL A 371 10.85 -12.66 -21.67
N ASP A 372 11.29 -12.82 -20.43
CA ASP A 372 12.21 -13.89 -20.05
C ASP A 372 11.56 -15.27 -20.18
N ALA A 373 12.37 -16.29 -20.46
CA ALA A 373 11.91 -17.65 -20.70
C ALA A 373 11.15 -18.24 -19.50
N GLU A 374 11.49 -17.82 -18.28
CA GLU A 374 10.83 -18.26 -17.04
C GLU A 374 9.46 -17.60 -16.84
N VAL A 375 9.25 -16.38 -17.37
CA VAL A 375 7.99 -15.64 -17.24
C VAL A 375 7.00 -16.00 -18.35
N ALA A 376 7.50 -16.37 -19.54
CA ALA A 376 6.68 -16.67 -20.70
C ALA A 376 5.55 -17.71 -20.44
N PRO A 377 5.77 -18.82 -19.72
CA PRO A 377 4.71 -19.78 -19.41
C PRO A 377 3.60 -19.22 -18.51
N LEU A 378 3.90 -18.18 -17.72
CA LEU A 378 2.95 -17.57 -16.79
C LEU A 378 1.90 -16.72 -17.51
N MET A 379 2.18 -16.24 -18.72
CA MET A 379 1.29 -15.35 -19.48
C MET A 379 0.09 -16.07 -20.15
N LYS A 380 -0.12 -17.35 -19.86
CA LYS A 380 -1.27 -18.11 -20.36
C LYS A 380 -2.53 -17.71 -19.60
N ASN A 381 -3.63 -17.56 -20.32
CA ASN A 381 -4.95 -17.32 -19.75
C ASN A 381 -5.96 -18.30 -20.36
N MET A 382 -7.21 -18.22 -19.92
CA MET A 382 -8.28 -19.13 -20.37
C MET A 382 -8.91 -18.74 -21.73
N TYR A 383 -8.39 -17.71 -22.40
CA TYR A 383 -8.96 -17.17 -23.61
C TYR A 383 -8.31 -17.77 -24.88
N PRO A 384 -9.01 -17.76 -26.04
CA PRO A 384 -10.41 -17.34 -26.18
C PRO A 384 -11.33 -18.35 -25.48
N LEU A 385 -12.36 -17.86 -24.78
CA LEU A 385 -13.37 -18.73 -24.20
C LEU A 385 -14.05 -19.48 -25.36
N GLN A 386 -13.96 -20.81 -25.36
CA GLN A 386 -14.70 -21.62 -26.32
C GLN A 386 -16.18 -21.27 -26.18
N SER A 387 -16.86 -21.02 -27.31
CA SER A 387 -18.31 -20.84 -27.31
C SER A 387 -18.95 -22.08 -26.69
N LEU A 388 -19.60 -21.91 -25.53
CA LEU A 388 -20.44 -22.94 -24.92
C LEU A 388 -21.62 -23.32 -25.82
#